data_AF-A0A2H0V3B3-F1
#
_entry.id   AF-A0A2H0V3B3-F1
#
_cell.length_a   1.000
_cell.length_b   1.000
_cell.length_c   1.000
_cell.angle_alpha   90.00
_cell.angle_beta   90.00
_cell.angle_gamma   90.00
#
_symmetry.space_group_name_H-M   'P 1'
#
loop_
_entity.id
_entity.type
_entity.pdbx_description
1 polymer ?
#
loop_
_entity_poly.entity_id
_entity_poly.type
_entity_poly.pdbx_seq_one_letter_code
_entity_poly.pdbx_strand_id
1 'polypeptide(L)'
;MPAFDRCFRFFCCSLLYLLFNELFLCQKIQKFGLIIYHFSIKKSKKTHSNAIRRIQGVADARQYTHAKPETMSKVRAGQNPELQPGDLHWRECVVVLANGANPTEVERQIKEMPNYFAPYETQVRFVTQEELDRDYSSMPHDGVVIAAGETSPGNKALIEYRVRWDSNPDGTAGIMVASARAAYRLNRKRETGAFTILDIPPAYLSPRSREELLAKFM
;
A
#
# COMPACT_ATOMS: atom_id res chain seq x y z
N MET A 1 28.35 5.03 -22.01
CA MET A 1 28.79 3.72 -21.50
C MET A 1 27.67 3.14 -20.63
N PRO A 2 27.22 1.91 -20.93
CA PRO A 2 25.97 1.35 -20.42
C PRO A 2 26.22 0.51 -19.15
N ALA A 3 25.63 0.92 -18.04
CA ALA A 3 25.55 0.11 -16.81
C ALA A 3 24.39 0.56 -15.88
N PHE A 4 23.31 1.11 -16.45
CA PHE A 4 22.06 1.36 -15.71
C PHE A 4 21.12 0.14 -15.78
N ASP A 5 21.72 -1.06 -15.76
CA ASP A 5 21.04 -2.32 -15.98
C ASP A 5 21.44 -3.32 -14.90
N ARG A 6 20.90 -3.09 -13.69
CA ARG A 6 20.42 -4.10 -12.73
C ARG A 6 20.06 -3.46 -11.39
N CYS A 7 18.92 -3.89 -10.85
CA CYS A 7 18.41 -3.62 -9.50
C CYS A 7 17.73 -2.26 -9.25
N PHE A 8 16.60 -2.02 -9.90
CA PHE A 8 15.52 -1.21 -9.30
C PHE A 8 14.30 -2.10 -9.04
N ARG A 9 14.37 -2.86 -7.95
CA ARG A 9 13.24 -3.61 -7.42
C ARG A 9 12.82 -2.97 -6.10
N PHE A 10 11.58 -2.48 -6.11
CA PHE A 10 10.74 -2.08 -4.98
C PHE A 10 11.27 -0.93 -4.15
N PHE A 11 10.51 0.17 -4.05
CA PHE A 11 10.19 0.83 -2.77
C PHE A 11 9.16 1.95 -3.04
N CYS A 12 7.97 1.74 -2.52
CA CYS A 12 6.88 2.71 -2.42
C CYS A 12 6.72 2.96 -0.90
N CYS A 13 6.54 4.22 -0.48
CA CYS A 13 6.38 4.74 0.91
C CYS A 13 7.59 5.52 1.49
N SER A 14 7.72 6.82 1.22
CA SER A 14 8.48 7.75 2.07
C SER A 14 7.64 8.88 2.69
N LEU A 15 6.38 9.10 2.27
CA LEU A 15 5.44 9.96 3.01
C LEU A 15 4.69 9.18 4.12
N LEU A 16 4.51 7.88 3.93
CA LEU A 16 4.07 6.94 4.98
C LEU A 16 5.09 6.80 6.12
N TYR A 17 6.23 7.50 6.06
CA TYR A 17 7.41 7.16 6.84
C TYR A 17 7.84 8.13 7.93
N LEU A 18 7.55 9.42 7.78
CA LEU A 18 7.43 10.29 8.95
C LEU A 18 6.45 9.68 9.98
N LEU A 19 5.46 8.91 9.48
CA LEU A 19 4.39 8.26 10.22
C LEU A 19 4.76 6.83 10.67
N PHE A 20 5.53 6.08 9.87
CA PHE A 20 6.10 4.79 10.28
C PHE A 20 7.17 4.95 11.37
N ASN A 21 7.91 6.06 11.39
CA ASN A 21 8.83 6.33 12.50
C ASN A 21 8.07 6.57 13.80
N GLU A 22 6.92 7.25 13.80
CA GLU A 22 6.05 7.38 14.98
C GLU A 22 5.43 6.04 15.39
N LEU A 23 4.99 5.19 14.44
CA LEU A 23 4.46 3.84 14.73
C LEU A 23 5.54 2.85 15.21
N PHE A 24 6.74 2.90 14.65
CA PHE A 24 7.86 2.05 15.02
C PHE A 24 8.53 2.56 16.32
N LEU A 25 8.59 3.89 16.51
CA LEU A 25 8.82 4.48 17.84
C LEU A 25 7.73 4.05 18.79
N CYS A 26 6.43 4.07 18.45
CA CYS A 26 5.37 3.58 19.33
C CYS A 26 5.62 2.12 19.70
N GLN A 27 5.94 1.22 18.76
CA GLN A 27 6.29 -0.17 19.09
C GLN A 27 7.53 -0.31 19.99
N LYS A 28 8.56 0.52 19.82
CA LYS A 28 9.81 0.42 20.60
C LYS A 28 9.83 1.25 21.90
N ILE A 29 9.09 2.36 21.95
CA ILE A 29 8.93 3.26 23.10
C ILE A 29 7.82 2.73 24.02
N GLN A 30 6.84 2.00 23.50
CA GLN A 30 5.66 1.63 24.29
C GLN A 30 5.57 0.14 24.58
N LYS A 31 5.77 -0.19 25.86
CA LYS A 31 5.18 -1.36 26.52
C LYS A 31 3.64 -1.23 26.62
N PHE A 32 2.96 -0.78 25.57
CA PHE A 32 1.50 -0.55 25.56
C PHE A 32 0.85 -1.43 24.51
N GLY A 33 -0.34 -1.95 24.83
CA GLY A 33 -1.04 -3.00 24.07
C GLY A 33 -1.65 -2.54 22.75
N LEU A 34 -0.93 -1.71 21.99
CA LEU A 34 -1.35 -1.22 20.67
C LEU A 34 -1.08 -2.28 19.60
N ILE A 35 -2.10 -2.63 18.81
CA ILE A 35 -1.98 -3.54 17.67
C ILE A 35 -2.10 -2.75 16.37
N ILE A 36 -1.21 -3.02 15.41
CA ILE A 36 -1.11 -2.30 14.14
C ILE A 36 -1.74 -3.10 13.00
N TYR A 37 -2.63 -2.47 12.25
CA TYR A 37 -3.34 -3.03 11.10
C TYR A 37 -3.10 -2.20 9.84
N HIS A 38 -2.95 -2.87 8.70
CA HIS A 38 -2.73 -2.23 7.40
C HIS A 38 -3.90 -2.51 6.45
N PHE A 39 -4.60 -1.47 6.04
CA PHE A 39 -5.73 -1.55 5.14
C PHE A 39 -5.42 -0.91 3.78
N SER A 40 -5.81 -1.56 2.69
CA SER A 40 -5.84 -0.97 1.35
C SER A 40 -7.29 -0.66 1.03
N ILE A 41 -7.70 0.61 1.13
CA ILE A 41 -9.09 1.03 0.93
C ILE A 41 -9.47 0.85 -0.55
N LYS A 42 -8.60 1.29 -1.46
CA LYS A 42 -8.65 0.96 -2.89
C LYS A 42 -7.23 0.99 -3.45
N LYS A 43 -6.73 -0.17 -3.87
CA LYS A 43 -5.38 -0.29 -4.43
C LYS A 43 -5.38 -1.16 -5.67
N SER A 44 -4.94 -0.59 -6.79
CA SER A 44 -4.62 -1.38 -7.98
C SER A 44 -3.33 -2.17 -7.77
N LYS A 45 -3.36 -3.48 -8.01
CA LYS A 45 -2.16 -4.34 -7.94
C LYS A 45 -1.83 -4.90 -9.31
N LYS A 46 -0.75 -4.38 -9.91
CA LYS A 46 -0.25 -4.83 -11.23
C LYS A 46 0.00 -6.34 -11.26
N THR A 47 0.61 -6.90 -10.21
CA THR A 47 0.88 -8.34 -10.12
C THR A 47 -0.38 -9.19 -10.16
N HIS A 48 -1.47 -8.75 -9.51
CA HIS A 48 -2.73 -9.49 -9.49
C HIS A 48 -3.48 -9.34 -10.80
N SER A 49 -3.50 -8.12 -11.36
CA SER A 49 -4.07 -7.87 -12.70
C SER A 49 -3.38 -8.76 -13.74
N ASN A 50 -2.04 -8.86 -13.68
CA ASN A 50 -1.27 -9.74 -14.56
C ASN A 50 -1.56 -11.23 -14.35
N ALA A 51 -1.88 -11.67 -13.13
CA ALA A 51 -2.25 -13.05 -12.88
C ALA A 51 -3.59 -13.40 -13.57
N ILE A 52 -4.57 -12.51 -13.51
CA ILE A 52 -5.86 -12.68 -14.20
C ILE A 52 -5.66 -12.71 -15.73
N ARG A 53 -4.83 -11.81 -16.28
CA ARG A 53 -4.53 -11.79 -17.72
C ARG A 53 -3.87 -13.06 -18.27
N ARG A 54 -3.34 -13.91 -17.40
CA ARG A 54 -2.74 -15.20 -17.81
C ARG A 54 -3.77 -16.33 -17.92
N ILE A 55 -5.00 -16.10 -17.45
CA ILE A 55 -6.09 -17.06 -17.60
C ILE A 55 -6.52 -17.10 -19.07
N GLN A 56 -6.66 -18.31 -19.61
CA GLN A 56 -7.16 -18.50 -20.96
C GLN A 56 -8.57 -17.92 -21.09
N GLY A 57 -8.81 -17.14 -22.14
CA GLY A 57 -10.10 -16.47 -22.36
C GLY A 57 -10.21 -15.07 -21.76
N VAL A 58 -9.15 -14.56 -21.11
CA VAL A 58 -9.06 -13.15 -20.67
C VAL A 58 -8.27 -12.34 -21.69
N ALA A 59 -8.85 -11.26 -22.20
CA ALA A 59 -8.18 -10.31 -23.08
C ALA A 59 -7.44 -9.21 -22.28
N ASP A 60 -8.09 -8.63 -21.28
CA ASP A 60 -7.47 -7.70 -20.32
C ASP A 60 -8.17 -7.80 -18.96
N ALA A 61 -7.51 -7.30 -17.91
CA ALA A 61 -8.08 -7.24 -16.58
C ALA A 61 -7.45 -6.14 -15.71
N ARG A 62 -8.21 -5.67 -14.72
CA ARG A 62 -7.75 -4.85 -13.60
C ARG A 62 -8.20 -5.49 -12.30
N GLN A 63 -7.36 -5.39 -11.27
CA GLN A 63 -7.66 -5.91 -9.94
C GLN A 63 -7.48 -4.81 -8.89
N TYR A 64 -8.48 -4.68 -8.03
CA TYR A 64 -8.48 -3.77 -6.90
C TYR A 64 -8.62 -4.53 -5.60
N THR A 65 -7.73 -4.25 -4.65
CA THR A 65 -7.87 -4.69 -3.26
C THR A 65 -8.59 -3.60 -2.49
N HIS A 66 -9.62 -3.99 -1.76
CA HIS A 66 -10.48 -3.11 -0.97
C HIS A 66 -10.47 -3.55 0.49
N ALA A 67 -10.56 -2.59 1.40
CA ALA A 67 -10.62 -2.86 2.82
C ALA A 67 -12.04 -3.24 3.22
N LYS A 68 -12.15 -4.18 4.17
CA LYS A 68 -13.43 -4.57 4.78
C LYS A 68 -13.85 -3.52 5.83
N PRO A 69 -14.89 -2.70 5.59
CA PRO A 69 -15.26 -1.60 6.48
C PRO A 69 -15.62 -2.06 7.90
N GLU A 70 -16.21 -3.25 8.02
CA GLU A 70 -16.56 -3.89 9.28
C GLU A 70 -15.31 -4.21 10.12
N THR A 71 -14.27 -4.79 9.51
CA THR A 71 -13.01 -5.09 10.19
C THR A 71 -12.29 -3.81 10.61
N MET A 72 -12.25 -2.80 9.72
CA MET A 72 -11.69 -1.49 10.05
C MET A 72 -12.39 -0.85 11.26
N SER A 73 -13.71 -0.95 11.33
CA SER A 73 -14.49 -0.35 12.42
C SER A 73 -14.21 -1.03 13.76
N LYS A 74 -14.07 -2.36 13.78
CA LYS A 74 -13.66 -3.12 14.98
C LYS A 74 -12.28 -2.71 15.46
N VAL A 75 -11.32 -2.56 14.54
CA VAL A 75 -9.96 -2.10 14.86
C VAL A 75 -9.98 -0.69 15.45
N ARG A 76 -10.68 0.26 14.81
CA ARG A 76 -10.80 1.64 15.33
C ARG A 76 -11.46 1.72 16.71
N ALA A 77 -12.35 0.77 17.03
CA ALA A 77 -12.97 0.66 18.35
C ALA A 77 -12.03 0.07 19.43
N GLY A 78 -10.82 -0.34 19.07
CA GLY A 78 -9.85 -0.97 19.97
C GLY A 78 -10.19 -2.42 20.33
N GLN A 79 -11.07 -3.09 19.55
CA GLN A 79 -11.45 -4.48 19.81
C GLN A 79 -10.33 -5.48 19.51
N ASN A 80 -9.37 -5.07 18.69
CA ASN A 80 -8.15 -5.82 18.40
C ASN A 80 -8.42 -7.29 18.02
N PRO A 81 -9.23 -7.54 16.97
CA PRO A 81 -9.62 -8.90 16.59
C PRO A 81 -8.41 -9.73 16.14
N GLU A 82 -8.46 -11.03 16.40
CA GLU A 82 -7.62 -12.02 15.71
C GLU A 82 -8.10 -12.13 14.25
N LEU A 83 -7.16 -12.11 13.30
CA LEU A 83 -7.46 -12.04 11.88
C LEU A 83 -6.84 -13.21 11.12
N GLN A 84 -7.62 -13.77 10.20
CA GLN A 84 -7.22 -14.75 9.21
C GLN A 84 -6.93 -14.10 7.84
N PRO A 85 -6.23 -14.79 6.92
CA PRO A 85 -6.13 -14.35 5.54
C PRO A 85 -7.53 -14.11 4.94
N GLY A 86 -7.77 -12.90 4.43
CA GLY A 86 -9.07 -12.52 3.86
C GLY A 86 -9.97 -11.68 4.77
N ASP A 87 -9.64 -11.51 6.06
CA ASP A 87 -10.47 -10.73 6.99
C ASP A 87 -10.28 -9.21 6.84
N LEU A 88 -9.12 -8.78 6.34
CA LEU A 88 -8.81 -7.36 6.15
C LEU A 88 -9.33 -6.81 4.83
N HIS A 89 -9.39 -7.66 3.80
CA HIS A 89 -9.60 -7.21 2.42
C HIS A 89 -10.48 -8.17 1.64
N TRP A 90 -11.22 -7.59 0.69
CA TRP A 90 -11.85 -8.31 -0.41
C TRP A 90 -11.26 -7.83 -1.75
N ARG A 91 -11.60 -8.54 -2.83
CA ARG A 91 -10.99 -8.33 -4.16
C ARG A 91 -12.05 -8.08 -5.21
N GLU A 92 -11.84 -7.04 -5.99
CA GLU A 92 -12.62 -6.75 -7.18
C GLU A 92 -11.75 -7.04 -8.42
N CYS A 93 -12.29 -7.81 -9.34
CA CYS A 93 -11.66 -8.18 -10.60
C CYS A 93 -12.55 -7.68 -11.74
N VAL A 94 -12.06 -6.73 -12.52
CA VAL A 94 -12.75 -6.19 -13.71
C VAL A 94 -12.07 -6.79 -14.94
N VAL A 95 -12.82 -7.53 -15.75
CA VAL A 95 -12.26 -8.47 -16.73
C VAL A 95 -12.88 -8.24 -18.10
N VAL A 96 -12.06 -8.19 -19.13
CA VAL A 96 -12.47 -8.20 -20.53
C VAL A 96 -12.25 -9.61 -21.06
N LEU A 97 -13.30 -10.23 -21.57
CA LEU A 97 -13.23 -11.57 -22.14
C LEU A 97 -12.71 -11.53 -23.57
N ALA A 98 -11.93 -12.54 -23.94
CA ALA A 98 -11.62 -12.79 -25.35
C ALA A 98 -12.88 -13.33 -26.07
N ASN A 99 -12.92 -13.15 -27.39
CA ASN A 99 -14.03 -13.64 -28.22
C ASN A 99 -14.25 -15.15 -28.02
N GLY A 100 -15.48 -15.54 -27.69
CA GLY A 100 -15.87 -16.94 -27.47
C GLY A 100 -15.45 -17.53 -26.11
N ALA A 101 -14.88 -16.74 -25.19
CA ALA A 101 -14.53 -17.22 -23.86
C ALA A 101 -15.78 -17.47 -23.00
N ASN A 102 -15.71 -18.50 -22.15
CA ASN A 102 -16.78 -18.84 -21.22
C ASN A 102 -16.63 -18.00 -19.92
N PRO A 103 -17.56 -17.08 -19.61
CA PRO A 103 -17.49 -16.23 -18.42
C PRO A 103 -17.45 -17.05 -17.12
N THR A 104 -18.25 -18.10 -17.02
CA THR A 104 -18.36 -18.92 -15.80
C THR A 104 -17.05 -19.64 -15.48
N GLU A 105 -16.38 -20.15 -16.52
CA GLU A 105 -15.10 -20.84 -16.35
C GLU A 105 -13.98 -19.88 -15.98
N VAL A 106 -13.93 -18.69 -16.60
CA VAL A 106 -12.98 -17.63 -16.24
C VAL A 106 -13.20 -17.16 -14.80
N GLU A 107 -14.45 -16.92 -14.39
CA GLU A 107 -14.78 -16.51 -13.03
C GLU A 107 -14.33 -17.56 -11.99
N ARG A 108 -14.61 -18.84 -12.25
CA ARG A 108 -14.18 -19.95 -11.40
C ARG A 108 -12.67 -19.99 -11.25
N GLN A 109 -11.92 -19.94 -12.36
CA GLN A 109 -10.45 -19.94 -12.34
C GLN A 109 -9.87 -18.74 -11.59
N ILE A 110 -10.50 -17.56 -11.70
CA ILE A 110 -10.09 -16.38 -10.91
C ILE A 110 -10.29 -16.68 -9.43
N LYS A 111 -11.50 -17.05 -9.00
CA LYS A 111 -11.83 -17.22 -7.58
C LYS A 111 -11.02 -18.34 -6.93
N GLU A 112 -10.75 -19.42 -7.65
CA GLU A 112 -10.02 -20.58 -7.12
C GLU A 112 -8.50 -20.44 -7.20
N MET A 113 -7.97 -19.35 -7.79
CA MET A 113 -6.52 -19.18 -7.98
C MET A 113 -5.78 -19.16 -6.62
N PRO A 114 -4.90 -20.15 -6.34
CA PRO A 114 -4.17 -20.22 -5.08
C PRO A 114 -3.28 -19.02 -4.88
N ASN A 115 -3.07 -18.59 -3.64
CA ASN A 115 -2.24 -17.45 -3.23
C ASN A 115 -2.69 -16.06 -3.70
N TYR A 116 -3.59 -15.97 -4.68
CA TYR A 116 -4.08 -14.69 -5.20
C TYR A 116 -5.48 -14.38 -4.69
N PHE A 117 -6.44 -15.27 -4.96
CA PHE A 117 -7.87 -14.98 -4.82
C PHE A 117 -8.59 -16.00 -3.93
N ALA A 118 -8.16 -17.26 -3.90
CA ALA A 118 -8.82 -18.34 -3.16
C ALA A 118 -9.15 -18.04 -1.67
N PRO A 119 -8.28 -17.40 -0.87
CA PRO A 119 -8.62 -17.11 0.52
C PRO A 119 -9.41 -15.80 0.70
N TYR A 120 -9.79 -15.10 -0.38
CA TYR A 120 -10.45 -13.80 -0.32
C TYR A 120 -11.84 -13.87 -0.94
N GLU A 121 -12.78 -13.15 -0.34
CA GLU A 121 -14.00 -12.77 -1.05
C GLU A 121 -13.60 -12.02 -2.33
N THR A 122 -13.98 -12.57 -3.48
CA THR A 122 -13.58 -12.07 -4.79
C THR A 122 -14.81 -11.88 -5.66
N GLN A 123 -15.01 -10.66 -6.13
CA GLN A 123 -16.06 -10.30 -7.07
C GLN A 123 -15.45 -10.15 -8.47
N VAL A 124 -16.07 -10.77 -9.47
CA VAL A 124 -15.64 -10.70 -10.88
C VAL A 124 -16.72 -9.98 -11.66
N ARG A 125 -16.33 -8.96 -12.42
CA ARG A 125 -17.21 -8.21 -13.30
C ARG A 125 -16.66 -8.21 -14.71
N PHE A 126 -17.46 -8.68 -15.65
CA PHE A 126 -17.12 -8.64 -17.07
C PHE A 126 -17.55 -7.30 -17.67
N VAL A 127 -16.65 -6.67 -18.42
CA VAL A 127 -16.85 -5.37 -19.07
C VAL A 127 -16.28 -5.38 -20.48
N THR A 128 -16.64 -4.38 -21.27
CA THR A 128 -16.01 -4.10 -22.57
C THR A 128 -14.61 -3.50 -22.40
N GLN A 129 -13.78 -3.54 -23.45
CA GLN A 129 -12.47 -2.91 -23.44
C GLN A 129 -12.61 -1.39 -23.27
N GLU A 130 -13.60 -0.79 -23.92
CA GLU A 130 -13.91 0.64 -23.84
C GLU A 130 -14.27 1.06 -22.42
N GLU A 131 -15.08 0.28 -21.70
CA GLU A 131 -15.41 0.53 -20.29
C GLU A 131 -14.19 0.36 -19.38
N LEU A 132 -13.34 -0.64 -19.64
CA LEU A 132 -12.12 -0.85 -18.86
C LEU A 132 -11.17 0.34 -18.98
N ASP A 133 -10.95 0.85 -20.20
CA ASP A 133 -10.03 1.95 -20.44
C ASP A 133 -10.57 3.29 -19.94
N ARG A 134 -11.88 3.52 -20.08
CA ARG A 134 -12.53 4.75 -19.57
C ARG A 134 -12.54 4.80 -18.05
N ASP A 135 -12.98 3.74 -17.38
CA ASP A 135 -13.33 3.77 -15.95
C ASP A 135 -12.21 3.19 -15.05
N TYR A 136 -11.28 2.41 -15.61
CA TYR A 136 -10.28 1.64 -14.87
C TYR A 136 -8.83 1.84 -15.35
N SER A 137 -8.56 2.93 -16.08
CA SER A 137 -7.22 3.32 -16.51
C SER A 137 -6.34 3.87 -15.38
N SER A 138 -6.95 4.44 -14.34
CA SER A 138 -6.21 5.02 -13.21
C SER A 138 -5.57 3.98 -12.29
N MET A 139 -4.47 4.36 -11.66
CA MET A 139 -3.75 3.55 -10.66
C MET A 139 -3.81 4.22 -9.28
N PRO A 140 -4.99 4.32 -8.65
CA PRO A 140 -5.11 4.95 -7.35
C PRO A 140 -4.45 4.12 -6.25
N HIS A 141 -4.01 4.79 -5.20
CA HIS A 141 -3.64 4.16 -3.95
C HIS A 141 -4.31 4.88 -2.78
N ASP A 142 -5.25 4.20 -2.14
CA ASP A 142 -5.84 4.58 -0.87
C ASP A 142 -5.56 3.50 0.16
N GLY A 143 -5.01 3.87 1.30
CA GLY A 143 -4.63 2.95 2.36
C GLY A 143 -4.50 3.64 3.68
N VAL A 144 -4.67 2.86 4.75
CA VAL A 144 -4.59 3.37 6.12
C VAL A 144 -3.85 2.37 7.01
N VAL A 145 -3.03 2.91 7.91
CA VAL A 145 -2.41 2.17 9.01
C VAL A 145 -3.08 2.61 10.29
N ILE A 146 -3.57 1.66 11.08
CA ILE A 146 -4.29 1.94 12.32
C ILE A 146 -3.58 1.20 13.45
N ALA A 147 -3.16 1.92 14.49
CA ALA A 147 -2.74 1.37 15.77
C ALA A 147 -3.83 1.63 16.80
N ALA A 148 -4.38 0.59 17.42
CA ALA A 148 -5.43 0.74 18.43
C ALA A 148 -5.16 -0.14 19.66
N GLY A 149 -5.52 0.35 20.84
CA GLY A 149 -5.33 -0.37 22.10
C GLY A 149 -5.38 0.58 23.28
N GLU A 150 -4.56 0.34 24.29
CA GLU A 150 -4.54 1.14 25.52
C GLU A 150 -3.11 1.57 25.91
N THR A 151 -2.94 2.82 26.35
CA THR A 151 -1.67 3.34 26.91
C THR A 151 -1.51 3.00 28.39
N SER A 152 -2.58 2.63 29.08
CA SER A 152 -2.57 2.02 30.40
C SER A 152 -3.96 1.41 30.62
N PRO A 153 -4.18 0.52 31.61
CA PRO A 153 -5.48 -0.13 31.80
C PRO A 153 -6.65 0.88 31.79
N GLY A 154 -7.58 0.71 30.85
CA GLY A 154 -8.76 1.57 30.67
C GLY A 154 -8.54 2.85 29.86
N ASN A 155 -7.30 3.21 29.53
CA ASN A 155 -6.95 4.41 28.77
C ASN A 155 -6.74 4.07 27.29
N LYS A 156 -7.83 4.11 26.53
CA LYS A 156 -7.82 3.82 25.09
C LYS A 156 -6.97 4.82 24.31
N ALA A 157 -6.25 4.32 23.32
CA ALA A 157 -5.47 5.09 22.38
C ALA A 157 -5.66 4.58 20.95
N LEU A 158 -5.67 5.52 20.01
CA LEU A 158 -5.83 5.27 18.58
C LEU A 158 -4.87 6.18 17.82
N ILE A 159 -4.10 5.59 16.92
CA ILE A 159 -3.22 6.30 15.98
C ILE A 159 -3.64 5.85 14.58
N GLU A 160 -3.94 6.79 13.69
CA GLU A 160 -4.36 6.49 12.33
C GLU A 160 -3.61 7.36 11.32
N TYR A 161 -3.09 6.71 10.27
CA TYR A 161 -2.41 7.37 9.16
C TYR A 161 -2.96 6.91 7.83
N ARG A 162 -3.46 7.85 7.04
CA ARG A 162 -4.03 7.58 5.72
C ARG A 162 -3.20 8.18 4.60
N VAL A 163 -3.08 7.43 3.53
CA VAL A 163 -2.60 7.92 2.23
C VAL A 163 -3.73 7.77 1.24
N ARG A 164 -3.97 8.83 0.46
CA ARG A 164 -4.88 8.83 -0.69
C ARG A 164 -4.19 9.54 -1.85
N TRP A 165 -3.88 8.79 -2.89
CA TRP A 165 -3.29 9.28 -4.13
C TRP A 165 -4.13 8.84 -5.31
N ASP A 166 -4.42 9.78 -6.21
CA ASP A 166 -5.07 9.47 -7.48
C ASP A 166 -4.13 8.70 -8.43
N SER A 167 -2.82 8.94 -8.30
CA SER A 167 -1.75 8.26 -9.04
C SER A 167 -0.69 7.69 -8.08
N ASN A 168 -0.70 6.37 -7.91
CA ASN A 168 0.30 5.64 -7.14
C ASN A 168 1.73 5.81 -7.69
N PRO A 169 1.96 5.75 -9.02
CA PRO A 169 3.28 6.01 -9.59
C PRO A 169 3.82 7.40 -9.22
N ASP A 170 3.00 8.45 -9.32
CA ASP A 170 3.45 9.83 -9.04
C ASP A 170 3.77 10.03 -7.55
N GLY A 171 2.89 9.53 -6.68
CA GLY A 171 3.15 9.52 -5.23
C GLY A 171 4.47 8.81 -4.89
N THR A 172 4.72 7.67 -5.53
CA THR A 172 5.98 6.90 -5.38
C THR A 172 7.19 7.68 -5.91
N ALA A 173 7.07 8.34 -7.06
CA ALA A 173 8.15 9.12 -7.64
C ALA A 173 8.55 10.30 -6.75
N GLY A 174 7.58 11.04 -6.21
CA GLY A 174 7.85 12.13 -5.27
C GLY A 174 8.59 11.65 -4.01
N ILE A 175 8.20 10.46 -3.53
CA ILE A 175 8.85 9.75 -2.44
C ILE A 175 10.32 9.42 -2.75
N MET A 176 10.60 8.91 -3.94
CA MET A 176 11.96 8.57 -4.39
C MET A 176 12.85 9.80 -4.52
N VAL A 177 12.31 10.91 -5.04
CA VAL A 177 13.04 12.18 -5.15
C VAL A 177 13.41 12.72 -3.77
N ALA A 178 12.51 12.64 -2.79
CA ALA A 178 12.81 13.03 -1.41
C ALA A 178 13.90 12.14 -0.79
N SER A 179 13.84 10.82 -1.00
CA SER A 179 14.86 9.89 -0.51
C SER A 179 16.21 10.09 -1.19
N ALA A 180 16.26 10.44 -2.47
CA ALA A 180 17.50 10.76 -3.18
C ALA A 180 18.22 11.97 -2.56
N ARG A 181 17.47 12.99 -2.11
CA ARG A 181 18.03 14.12 -1.35
C ARG A 181 18.67 13.68 -0.05
N ALA A 182 18.03 12.75 0.67
CA ALA A 182 18.59 12.20 1.89
C ALA A 182 19.89 11.42 1.61
N ALA A 183 19.90 10.58 0.59
CA ALA A 183 21.09 9.85 0.15
C ALA A 183 22.24 10.81 -0.21
N TYR A 184 21.95 11.91 -0.90
CA TYR A 184 22.94 12.96 -1.18
C TYR A 184 23.52 13.58 0.10
N ARG A 185 22.66 13.92 1.07
CA ARG A 185 23.12 14.47 2.37
C ARG A 185 23.97 13.48 3.16
N LEU A 186 23.62 12.20 3.16
CA LEU A 186 24.42 11.13 3.76
C LEU A 186 25.79 11.00 3.07
N ASN A 187 25.82 10.98 1.74
CA ASN A 187 27.05 10.93 0.97
C ASN A 187 27.98 12.12 1.28
N ARG A 188 27.42 13.34 1.42
CA ARG A 188 28.19 14.52 1.85
C ARG A 188 28.80 14.39 3.23
N LYS A 189 28.22 13.55 4.10
CA LYS A 189 28.77 13.17 5.42
C LYS A 189 29.71 11.96 5.36
N ARG A 190 30.00 11.43 4.16
CA ARG A 190 30.80 10.24 3.90
C ARG A 190 30.20 8.94 4.47
N GLU A 191 28.90 8.93 4.70
CA GLU A 191 28.16 7.72 5.05
C GLU A 191 28.01 6.82 3.82
N THR A 192 28.24 5.52 3.99
CA THR A 192 28.19 4.52 2.90
C THR A 192 27.51 3.25 3.37
N GLY A 193 26.81 2.56 2.47
CA GLY A 193 26.10 1.31 2.76
C GLY A 193 24.65 1.35 2.29
N ALA A 194 23.91 0.29 2.61
CA ALA A 194 22.48 0.24 2.37
C ALA A 194 21.75 0.88 3.55
N PHE A 195 20.95 1.89 3.25
CA PHE A 195 20.07 2.54 4.23
C PHE A 195 18.63 2.23 3.87
N THR A 196 17.86 1.90 4.89
CA THR A 196 16.41 1.93 4.81
C THR A 196 15.93 3.29 5.27
N ILE A 197 14.66 3.56 5.06
CA ILE A 197 14.05 4.80 5.52
C ILE A 197 14.02 4.90 7.06
N LEU A 198 14.22 3.79 7.82
CA LEU A 198 14.39 3.80 9.30
C LEU A 198 15.64 4.59 9.71
N ASP A 199 16.64 4.58 8.84
CA ASP A 199 17.94 5.17 9.08
C ASP A 199 17.99 6.65 8.66
N ILE A 200 16.92 7.16 8.03
CA ILE A 200 16.86 8.49 7.45
C ILE A 200 16.07 9.44 8.35
N PRO A 201 16.71 10.46 8.95
CA PRO A 201 16.01 11.49 9.69
C PRO A 201 15.05 12.25 8.76
N PRO A 202 13.81 12.57 9.18
CA PRO A 202 12.86 13.27 8.33
C PRO A 202 13.35 14.61 7.75
N ALA A 203 14.19 15.32 8.52
CA ALA A 203 14.80 16.56 8.06
C ALA A 203 15.62 16.40 6.76
N TYR A 204 16.16 15.20 6.49
CA TYR A 204 16.96 14.95 5.29
C TYR A 204 16.12 14.88 4.02
N LEU A 205 14.84 14.52 4.15
CA LEU A 205 13.89 14.45 3.03
C LEU A 205 13.51 15.85 2.55
N SER A 206 13.57 16.85 3.43
CA SER A 206 13.22 18.24 3.12
C SER A 206 14.29 18.96 2.30
N PRO A 207 13.90 19.82 1.34
CA PRO A 207 14.83 20.75 0.69
C PRO A 207 15.24 21.92 1.60
N ARG A 208 14.49 22.19 2.68
CA ARG A 208 14.71 23.32 3.59
C ARG A 208 15.97 23.14 4.45
N SER A 209 16.51 24.25 4.96
CA SER A 209 17.55 24.25 5.98
C SER A 209 17.01 23.75 7.32
N ARG A 210 17.91 23.45 8.27
CA ARG A 210 17.51 23.03 9.61
C ARG A 210 16.77 24.17 10.33
N GLU A 211 17.28 25.38 10.20
CA GLU A 211 16.74 26.60 10.82
C GLU A 211 15.32 26.86 10.30
N GLU A 212 15.10 26.72 8.99
CA GLU A 212 13.77 26.85 8.39
C GLU A 212 12.79 25.76 8.86
N LEU A 213 13.28 24.53 9.04
CA LEU A 213 12.44 23.44 9.56
C LEU A 213 12.02 23.70 11.01
N LEU A 214 12.95 24.16 11.85
CA LEU A 214 12.66 24.50 13.24
C LEU A 214 11.67 25.66 13.30
N ALA A 215 11.94 26.78 12.62
CA ALA A 215 11.10 27.97 12.67
C ALA A 215 9.66 27.75 12.16
N LYS A 216 9.44 26.75 11.28
CA LYS A 216 8.15 26.53 10.64
C LYS A 216 7.34 25.38 11.25
N PHE A 217 7.99 24.41 11.88
CA PHE A 217 7.34 23.14 12.24
C PHE A 217 7.62 22.66 13.68
N MET A 218 8.41 23.39 14.46
CA MET A 218 8.67 23.13 15.88
C MET A 218 8.33 24.38 16.68
#